data_AF-A0A6B2DIN6-F1
#
_entry.id   AF-A0A6B2DIN6-F1
#
_cell.length_a   1.000
_cell.length_b   1.000
_cell.length_c   1.000
_cell.angle_alpha   90.00
_cell.angle_beta   90.00
_cell.angle_gamma   90.00
#
_symmetry.space_group_name_H-M   'P 1'
#
loop_
_entity.id
_entity.type
_entity.pdbx_description
1 polymer ?
#
loop_
_entity_poly.entity_id
_entity_poly.type
_entity_poly.pdbx_seq_one_letter_code
_entity_poly.pdbx_strand_id
1 'polypeptide(L)'
;MTTPLHLGRGSHPALATLHDYLTEVTAALGIGMESCTVDHDTPVSAYVALDQRLPGYPDRDVALLWDEVHGWSAAVETHSGEDLIVLRYLGGTTVTPAPARITRFLTALQEDDHRIGRLDPPVLRTATGLDELRTTLRDRRAA
;
A
#
# COMPACT_ATOMS: atom_id res chain seq x y z
N MET A 1 21.13 -25.67 18.35
CA MET A 1 21.51 -24.26 18.57
C MET A 1 20.31 -23.43 18.16
N THR A 2 19.50 -23.03 19.13
CA THR A 2 18.28 -22.26 18.90
C THR A 2 18.67 -20.79 18.93
N THR A 3 18.69 -20.15 17.77
CA THR A 3 18.89 -18.70 17.64
C THR A 3 17.76 -17.99 18.39
N PRO A 4 18.05 -17.05 19.30
CA PRO A 4 16.98 -16.33 19.97
C PRO A 4 16.22 -15.47 18.96
N LEU A 5 14.89 -15.54 19.01
CA LEU A 5 13.97 -14.64 18.32
C LEU A 5 14.30 -13.20 18.74
N HIS A 6 14.52 -12.35 17.75
CA HIS A 6 14.88 -10.94 17.91
C HIS A 6 13.70 -10.15 18.50
N LEU A 7 13.57 -10.16 19.82
CA LEU A 7 12.60 -9.36 20.55
C LEU A 7 13.16 -7.95 20.76
N GLY A 8 12.57 -6.99 20.05
CA GLY A 8 12.71 -5.55 20.35
C GLY A 8 13.71 -4.78 19.49
N ARG A 9 13.44 -4.60 18.19
CA ARG A 9 13.75 -3.29 17.59
C ARG A 9 12.69 -2.34 18.13
N GLY A 10 13.10 -1.29 18.85
CA GLY A 10 12.18 -0.18 19.11
C GLY A 10 11.54 0.22 17.78
N SER A 11 10.20 0.35 17.75
CA SER A 11 9.50 0.73 16.53
C SER A 11 10.10 2.02 16.02
N HIS A 12 10.71 1.97 14.84
CA HIS A 12 11.33 3.16 14.25
C HIS A 12 10.23 4.21 14.05
N PRO A 13 10.43 5.50 14.37
CA PRO A 13 9.37 6.51 14.26
C PRO A 13 8.75 6.63 12.85
N ALA A 14 9.47 6.17 11.83
CA ALA A 14 8.95 6.00 10.47
C ALA A 14 7.74 5.06 10.41
N LEU A 15 7.81 3.91 11.09
CA LEU A 15 6.75 2.91 11.12
C LEU A 15 5.50 3.44 11.83
N ALA A 16 5.67 4.23 12.90
CA ALA A 16 4.55 4.93 13.53
C ALA A 16 3.91 5.95 12.58
N THR A 17 4.72 6.73 11.85
CA THR A 17 4.20 7.72 10.88
C THR A 17 3.52 7.02 9.69
N LEU A 18 4.01 5.85 9.28
CA LEU A 18 3.39 5.00 8.26
C LEU A 18 2.05 4.45 8.76
N HIS A 19 2.00 3.95 9.99
CA HIS A 19 0.77 3.48 10.62
C HIS A 19 -0.30 4.58 10.66
N ASP A 20 0.07 5.82 11.01
CA ASP A 20 -0.85 6.97 10.97
C ASP A 20 -1.37 7.23 9.55
N TYR A 21 -0.50 7.14 8.55
CA TYR A 21 -0.91 7.27 7.15
C TYR A 21 -1.87 6.16 6.73
N LEU A 22 -1.55 4.91 7.04
CA LEU A 22 -2.39 3.76 6.71
C LEU A 22 -3.74 3.84 7.42
N THR A 23 -3.77 4.34 8.66
CA THR A 23 -5.02 4.62 9.40
C THR A 23 -5.89 5.65 8.67
N GLU A 24 -5.29 6.73 8.16
CA GLU A 24 -6.03 7.72 7.36
C GLU A 24 -6.55 7.12 6.04
N VAL A 25 -5.77 6.22 5.42
CA VAL A 25 -6.17 5.52 4.20
C VAL A 25 -7.30 4.54 4.45
N THR A 26 -7.18 3.63 5.42
CA THR A 26 -8.23 2.66 5.75
C THR A 26 -9.52 3.35 6.18
N ALA A 27 -9.43 4.43 6.95
CA ALA A 27 -10.58 5.26 7.29
C ALA A 27 -11.27 5.85 6.05
N ALA A 28 -10.52 6.36 5.07
CA ALA A 28 -11.08 6.87 3.82
C ALA A 28 -11.70 5.77 2.94
N LEU A 29 -11.21 4.54 3.05
CA LEU A 29 -11.76 3.35 2.42
C LEU A 29 -12.98 2.77 3.15
N GLY A 30 -13.25 3.24 4.38
CA GLY A 30 -14.34 2.72 5.21
C GLY A 30 -14.04 1.35 5.82
N ILE A 31 -12.77 0.96 5.95
CA ILE A 31 -12.33 -0.31 6.54
C ILE A 31 -11.46 -0.07 7.77
N GLY A 32 -11.30 -1.10 8.60
CA GLY A 32 -10.45 -1.05 9.78
C GLY A 32 -8.97 -1.29 9.49
N MET A 33 -8.11 -0.94 10.44
CA MET A 33 -6.67 -1.16 10.33
C MET A 33 -6.29 -2.65 10.42
N GLU A 34 -7.18 -3.49 10.96
CA GLU A 34 -7.05 -4.94 10.98
C GLU A 34 -7.02 -5.57 9.59
N SER A 35 -7.52 -4.88 8.56
CA SER A 35 -7.42 -5.29 7.16
C SER A 35 -6.04 -4.99 6.56
N CYS A 36 -5.13 -4.38 7.30
CA CYS A 36 -3.81 -3.96 6.82
C CYS A 36 -2.68 -4.69 7.55
N THR A 37 -1.72 -5.20 6.78
CA THR A 37 -0.48 -5.81 7.27
C THR A 37 0.71 -5.03 6.74
N VAL A 38 1.71 -4.78 7.57
CA VAL A 38 2.93 -4.05 7.20
C VAL A 38 4.13 -5.00 7.28
N ASP A 39 4.91 -5.05 6.21
CA ASP A 39 6.25 -5.63 6.20
C ASP A 39 7.29 -4.53 6.46
N HIS A 40 8.11 -4.73 7.49
CA HIS A 40 9.11 -3.78 7.95
C HIS A 40 10.49 -3.97 7.30
N ASP A 41 10.67 -5.01 6.50
CA ASP A 41 11.88 -5.19 5.71
C ASP A 41 12.02 -4.06 4.68
N THR A 42 13.23 -3.84 4.18
CA THR A 42 13.48 -2.79 3.16
C THR A 42 13.46 -3.44 1.78
N PRO A 43 12.62 -2.97 0.84
CA PRO A 43 11.70 -1.83 0.95
C PRO A 43 10.48 -2.10 1.84
N VAL A 44 10.12 -1.12 2.68
CA VAL A 44 8.93 -1.22 3.54
C VAL A 44 7.69 -1.30 2.66
N SER A 45 6.81 -2.24 2.97
CA SER A 45 5.58 -2.45 2.22
C SER A 45 4.38 -2.67 3.14
N ALA A 46 3.18 -2.46 2.59
CA ALA A 46 1.93 -2.74 3.24
C ALA A 46 0.96 -3.40 2.27
N TYR A 47 0.17 -4.31 2.80
CA TYR A 47 -0.92 -4.99 2.12
C TYR A 47 -2.22 -4.60 2.82
N VAL A 48 -3.25 -4.26 2.06
CA VAL A 48 -4.58 -3.92 2.56
C VAL A 48 -5.62 -4.77 1.83
N ALA A 49 -6.25 -5.69 2.57
CA ALA A 49 -7.35 -6.49 2.07
C ALA A 49 -8.60 -5.62 1.84
N LEU A 50 -9.33 -5.89 0.75
CA LEU A 50 -10.57 -5.19 0.41
C LEU A 50 -11.70 -6.20 0.18
N ASP A 51 -12.88 -5.92 0.75
CA ASP A 51 -14.07 -6.76 0.55
C ASP A 51 -14.72 -6.62 -0.84
N GLN A 52 -14.20 -5.70 -1.66
CA GLN A 52 -14.74 -5.41 -2.99
C GLN A 52 -14.30 -6.46 -4.04
N ARG A 53 -15.04 -6.50 -5.14
CA ARG A 53 -14.72 -7.28 -6.34
C ARG A 53 -14.61 -6.36 -7.54
N LEU A 54 -13.75 -6.73 -8.49
CA LEU A 54 -13.62 -6.01 -9.76
C LEU A 54 -14.40 -6.74 -10.85
N PRO A 55 -15.04 -6.04 -11.82
CA PRO A 55 -15.80 -6.67 -12.88
C PRO A 55 -15.03 -7.71 -13.69
N GLY A 56 -13.74 -7.46 -13.96
CA GLY A 56 -12.85 -8.38 -14.68
C GLY A 56 -12.37 -9.58 -13.84
N TYR A 57 -12.58 -9.56 -12.52
CA TYR A 57 -12.10 -10.56 -11.57
C TYR A 57 -13.15 -10.84 -10.48
N PRO A 58 -14.35 -11.32 -10.84
CA PRO A 58 -15.48 -11.44 -9.89
C PRO A 58 -15.23 -12.45 -8.76
N ASP A 59 -14.41 -13.47 -9.02
CA ASP A 59 -14.11 -14.56 -8.08
C ASP A 59 -12.76 -14.39 -7.35
N ARG A 60 -12.25 -13.15 -7.30
CA ARG A 60 -10.93 -12.86 -6.72
C ARG A 60 -11.03 -11.77 -5.68
N ASP A 61 -10.37 -12.00 -4.55
CA ASP A 61 -10.15 -10.96 -3.56
C ASP A 61 -9.25 -9.86 -4.12
N VAL A 62 -9.56 -8.63 -3.76
CA VAL A 62 -8.84 -7.44 -4.20
C VAL A 62 -8.03 -6.93 -3.02
N ALA A 63 -6.79 -6.54 -3.30
CA ALA A 63 -5.92 -5.92 -2.33
C ALA A 63 -5.35 -4.62 -2.88
N LEU A 64 -5.10 -3.67 -1.99
CA LEU A 64 -4.18 -2.58 -2.25
C LEU A 64 -2.81 -2.94 -1.69
N LEU A 65 -1.78 -2.76 -2.51
CA LEU A 65 -0.40 -2.85 -2.08
C LEU A 65 0.19 -1.46 -2.04
N TRP A 66 0.99 -1.19 -1.03
CA TRP A 66 1.83 -0.02 -0.93
C TRP A 66 3.26 -0.46 -0.74
N ASP A 67 4.21 0.16 -1.42
CA ASP A 67 5.62 0.06 -1.05
C ASP A 67 6.31 1.42 -1.18
N GLU A 68 7.39 1.59 -0.44
CA GLU A 68 8.09 2.87 -0.36
C GLU A 68 8.84 3.29 -1.63
N VAL A 69 8.85 2.46 -2.68
CA VAL A 69 9.48 2.71 -3.99
C VAL A 69 8.43 3.04 -5.04
N HIS A 70 7.40 2.21 -5.17
CA HIS A 70 6.39 2.31 -6.24
C HIS A 70 5.06 2.93 -5.80
N GLY A 71 4.86 3.13 -4.49
CA GLY A 71 3.62 3.66 -3.94
C GLY A 71 2.48 2.64 -4.05
N TRP A 72 1.28 3.14 -4.34
CA TRP A 72 0.08 2.30 -4.33
C TRP A 72 -0.14 1.54 -5.65
N SER A 73 -0.57 0.29 -5.53
CA SER A 73 -1.08 -0.54 -6.62
C SER A 73 -2.31 -1.34 -6.17
N ALA A 74 -3.15 -1.71 -7.13
CA ALA A 74 -4.23 -2.66 -6.93
C ALA A 74 -3.81 -4.02 -7.47
N ALA A 75 -4.08 -5.06 -6.69
CA ALA A 75 -3.78 -6.44 -7.02
C ALA A 75 -4.99 -7.32 -6.75
N VAL A 76 -5.01 -8.49 -7.38
CA VAL A 76 -5.95 -9.56 -7.07
C VAL A 76 -5.20 -10.75 -6.49
N GLU A 77 -5.77 -11.36 -5.47
CA GLU A 77 -5.25 -12.60 -4.91
C GLU A 77 -5.51 -13.75 -5.86
N THR A 78 -4.52 -14.60 -6.03
CA THR A 78 -4.70 -15.87 -6.73
C THR A 78 -5.17 -16.94 -5.75
N HIS A 79 -5.79 -18.01 -6.25
CA HIS A 79 -6.27 -19.11 -5.41
C HIS A 79 -5.16 -19.89 -4.66
N SER A 80 -3.87 -19.58 -4.87
CA SER A 80 -2.77 -20.20 -4.10
C SER A 80 -2.63 -19.59 -2.70
N GLY A 81 -3.30 -18.47 -2.41
CA GLY A 81 -3.25 -17.78 -1.12
C GLY A 81 -1.95 -17.01 -0.85
N GLU A 82 -0.92 -17.19 -1.69
CA GLU A 82 0.40 -16.55 -1.51
C GLU A 82 0.76 -15.62 -2.67
N ASP A 83 0.20 -15.81 -3.87
CA ASP A 83 0.55 -14.98 -5.03
C ASP A 83 -0.51 -13.91 -5.30
N LEU A 84 -0.04 -12.67 -5.42
CA LEU A 84 -0.80 -11.50 -5.85
C LEU A 84 -0.44 -11.14 -7.28
N ILE A 85 -1.44 -10.82 -8.11
CA ILE A 85 -1.22 -10.27 -9.45
C ILE A 85 -1.54 -8.79 -9.40
N VAL A 86 -0.50 -7.95 -9.55
CA VAL A 86 -0.68 -6.51 -9.69
C VAL A 86 -1.39 -6.20 -11.01
N LEU A 87 -2.53 -5.53 -10.91
CA LEU A 87 -3.31 -5.10 -12.06
C LEU A 87 -2.84 -3.73 -12.53
N ARG A 88 -2.74 -2.76 -11.61
CA ARG A 88 -2.44 -1.36 -11.93
C ARG A 88 -1.75 -0.66 -10.77
N TYR A 89 -0.79 0.21 -11.10
CA TYR A 89 -0.19 1.17 -10.17
C TYR A 89 -0.94 2.50 -10.25
N LEU A 90 -1.17 3.13 -9.10
CA LEU A 90 -1.77 4.47 -9.01
C LEU A 90 -0.88 5.54 -9.69
N GLY A 91 0.43 5.41 -9.54
CA GLY A 91 1.41 6.37 -10.02
C GLY A 91 1.28 7.75 -9.38
N GLY A 92 1.75 8.78 -10.08
CA GLY A 92 1.86 10.14 -9.56
C GLY A 92 3.31 10.50 -9.25
N THR A 93 3.50 11.37 -8.25
CA THR A 93 4.81 11.95 -7.89
C THR A 93 5.24 11.61 -6.46
N THR A 94 4.42 10.88 -5.70
CA THR A 94 4.70 10.53 -4.30
C THR A 94 4.14 9.15 -3.96
N VAL A 95 4.85 8.45 -3.09
CA VAL A 95 4.41 7.17 -2.52
C VAL A 95 3.29 7.35 -1.48
N THR A 96 3.07 8.55 -0.95
CA THR A 96 2.04 8.84 0.06
C THR A 96 1.01 9.85 -0.45
N PRO A 97 0.25 9.54 -1.52
CA PRO A 97 -0.80 10.43 -2.00
C PRO A 97 -1.90 10.60 -0.95
N ALA A 98 -2.70 11.67 -1.10
CA ALA A 98 -3.89 11.88 -0.28
C ALA A 98 -4.83 10.65 -0.35
N PRO A 99 -5.44 10.21 0.77
CA PRO A 99 -6.36 9.07 0.79
C PRO A 99 -7.48 9.14 -0.25
N ALA A 100 -8.03 10.33 -0.50
CA ALA A 100 -9.06 10.56 -1.51
C ALA A 100 -8.62 10.20 -2.96
N ARG A 101 -7.32 10.22 -3.24
CA ARG A 101 -6.79 9.80 -4.55
C ARG A 101 -6.78 8.28 -4.67
N ILE A 102 -6.58 7.56 -3.57
CA ILE A 102 -6.60 6.09 -3.51
C ILE A 102 -8.04 5.60 -3.63
N THR A 103 -8.99 6.24 -2.93
CA THR A 103 -10.42 5.90 -3.05
C THR A 103 -10.91 6.11 -4.48
N ARG A 104 -10.59 7.26 -5.11
CA ARG A 104 -10.94 7.51 -6.52
C ARG A 104 -10.34 6.49 -7.47
N PHE A 105 -9.12 6.04 -7.19
CA PHE A 105 -8.48 4.99 -7.97
C PHE A 105 -9.24 3.68 -7.90
N LEU A 106 -9.62 3.24 -6.69
CA LEU A 106 -10.43 2.02 -6.54
C LEU A 106 -11.80 2.15 -7.21
N THR A 107 -12.50 3.28 -7.05
CA THR A 107 -13.78 3.52 -7.74
C THR A 107 -13.62 3.39 -9.25
N ALA A 108 -12.57 3.96 -9.83
CA ALA A 108 -12.30 3.83 -11.26
C ALA A 108 -12.07 2.37 -11.68
N LEU A 109 -11.39 1.56 -10.86
CA LEU A 109 -11.23 0.13 -11.14
C LEU A 109 -12.56 -0.64 -11.07
N GLN A 110 -13.43 -0.30 -10.12
CA GLN A 110 -14.77 -0.88 -10.01
C GLN A 110 -15.65 -0.53 -11.21
N GLU A 111 -15.46 0.65 -11.78
CA GLU A 111 -16.12 1.13 -13.00
C GLU A 111 -15.46 0.63 -14.30
N ASP A 112 -14.40 -0.17 -14.18
CA ASP A 112 -13.57 -0.68 -15.29
C ASP A 112 -12.94 0.44 -16.15
N ASP A 113 -12.67 1.61 -15.56
CA ASP A 113 -12.00 2.72 -16.24
C ASP A 113 -10.50 2.47 -16.39
N HIS A 114 -10.13 1.96 -17.56
CA HIS A 114 -8.74 1.67 -17.93
C HIS A 114 -7.84 2.91 -18.10
N ARG A 115 -8.38 4.15 -18.04
CA ARG A 115 -7.59 5.38 -18.18
C ARG A 115 -6.89 5.78 -16.89
N ILE A 116 -7.33 5.24 -15.74
CA ILE A 116 -6.71 5.52 -14.45
C ILE A 116 -5.60 4.49 -14.15
N GLY A 117 -4.53 5.00 -13.54
CA GLY A 117 -3.35 4.22 -13.19
C GLY A 117 -2.51 3.85 -14.41
N ARG A 118 -1.54 2.96 -14.19
CA ARG A 118 -0.61 2.48 -15.22
C ARG A 118 -0.22 1.02 -14.97
N LEU A 119 0.25 0.34 -16.02
CA LEU A 119 0.66 -1.07 -15.94
C LEU A 119 2.09 -1.22 -15.41
N ASP A 120 3.01 -0.34 -15.81
CA ASP A 120 4.41 -0.44 -15.38
C ASP A 120 4.60 0.15 -13.97
N PRO A 121 5.43 -0.51 -13.13
CA PRO A 121 5.78 0.01 -11.81
C PRO A 121 6.47 1.38 -11.94
N PRO A 122 5.92 2.46 -11.34
CA PRO A 122 6.61 3.74 -11.27
C PRO A 122 7.72 3.69 -10.21
N VAL A 123 8.87 4.30 -10.46
CA VAL A 123 9.88 4.53 -9.41
C VAL A 123 9.68 5.94 -8.86
N LEU A 124 9.02 6.04 -7.71
CA LEU A 124 8.67 7.31 -7.07
C LEU A 124 9.71 7.74 -6.02
N ARG A 125 10.41 6.78 -5.44
CA ARG A 125 11.46 6.98 -4.44
C ARG A 125 12.48 5.83 -4.50
N THR A 126 13.68 6.05 -3.98
CA THR A 126 14.67 4.99 -3.71
C THR A 126 14.57 4.58 -2.24
N ALA A 127 14.56 3.27 -1.95
CA ALA A 127 14.52 2.73 -0.60
C ALA A 127 15.90 2.83 0.08
N THR A 128 16.18 4.00 0.63
CA THR A 128 17.45 4.40 1.26
C THR A 128 17.46 4.23 2.78
N GLY A 129 16.32 3.88 3.39
CA GLY A 129 16.18 3.59 4.82
C GLY A 129 15.00 4.31 5.48
N LEU A 130 14.76 3.95 6.75
CA LEU A 130 13.58 4.38 7.50
C LEU A 130 13.57 5.87 7.86
N ASP A 131 14.73 6.52 8.02
CA ASP A 131 14.79 7.96 8.32
C ASP A 131 14.29 8.82 7.15
N GLU A 132 14.68 8.49 5.92
CA GLU A 132 14.21 9.18 4.72
C GLU A 132 12.73 8.86 4.44
N LEU A 133 12.28 7.65 4.79
CA LEU A 133 10.87 7.27 4.71
C LEU A 133 10.04 8.14 5.64
N ARG A 134 10.51 8.37 6.88
CA ARG A 134 9.85 9.26 7.83
C ARG A 134 9.72 10.68 7.30
N THR A 135 10.76 11.23 6.67
CA THR A 135 10.70 12.58 6.08
C THR A 135 9.61 12.64 5.01
N THR A 136 9.60 11.67 4.09
CA THR A 136 8.58 11.56 3.04
C THR A 136 7.15 11.50 3.63
N LEU A 137 6.95 10.67 4.64
CA LEU A 137 5.66 10.51 5.32
C LEU A 137 5.22 11.76 6.11
N ARG A 138 6.14 12.63 6.50
CA ARG A 138 5.83 13.89 7.20
C ARG A 138 5.51 15.01 6.21
N ASP A 139 6.24 15.08 5.12
CA ASP A 139 6.03 16.10 4.08
C ASP A 139 4.63 15.99 3.46
N ARG A 140 4.04 14.78 3.45
CA ARG A 140 2.65 14.54 3.02
C ARG A 140 1.62 15.38 3.78
N ARG A 141 1.91 15.78 5.02
CA ARG A 141 1.00 16.57 5.87
C ARG A 141 1.14 18.07 5.65
N ALA A 142 2.20 18.50 4.97
CA ALA A 142 2.45 19.91 4.68
C ALA A 142 1.94 20.33 3.28
N ALA A 143 1.53 19.36 2.45
CA ALA A 143 1.01 19.55 1.10
C ALA A 143 -0.53 19.46 1.09
#